data_AF-A0A7X7YVG5-F1
#
_entry.id   AF-A0A7X7YVG5-F1
#
_cell.length_a   1.000
_cell.length_b   1.000
_cell.length_c   1.000
_cell.angle_alpha   90.00
_cell.angle_beta   90.00
_cell.angle_gamma   90.00
#
_symmetry.space_group_name_H-M   'P 1'
#
loop_
_entity.id
_entity.type
_entity.pdbx_description
1 polymer ?
#
loop_
_entity_poly.entity_id
_entity_poly.type
_entity_poly.pdbx_seq_one_letter_code
_entity_poly.pdbx_strand_id
1 'polypeptide(L)'
;MHLKNVRFHPDRYPTREHYPFNLAIFRETEGLAFPSPVTFFVGENGSGKSTLLEAIARRAGIHIWREGERTRCVVNLYEDKFYRGISIEWVDAPVPGSFFGSSIFQDFARLLDEWAATDPGQLDYFGGKSLLTQSHGQSIMSFFKARYAIRGLYLLDEPETALSPKTQLALLDLLTQLSAAGHAQFLIATHSP
;
A
#
# COMPACT_ATOMS: atom_id res chain seq x y z
N MET A 1 -11.64 0.03 -12.51
CA MET A 1 -11.94 0.61 -11.17
C MET A 1 -12.50 -0.47 -10.29
N HIS A 2 -12.07 -0.58 -9.03
CA HIS A 2 -12.45 -1.69 -8.14
C HIS A 2 -13.08 -1.20 -6.84
N LEU A 3 -12.33 -0.47 -6.00
CA LEU A 3 -12.80 0.17 -4.79
C LEU A 3 -13.46 1.51 -5.14
N LYS A 4 -14.72 1.68 -4.73
CA LYS A 4 -15.54 2.85 -5.03
C LYS A 4 -15.46 3.91 -3.94
N ASN A 5 -15.61 3.50 -2.68
CA ASN A 5 -15.49 4.41 -1.54
C ASN A 5 -15.07 3.68 -0.26
N VAL A 6 -14.63 4.48 0.70
CA VAL A 6 -14.43 4.13 2.10
C VAL A 6 -15.32 5.04 2.94
N ARG A 7 -16.05 4.49 3.90
CA ARG A 7 -16.77 5.29 4.91
C ARG A 7 -16.17 5.09 6.29
N PHE A 8 -16.12 6.18 7.04
CA PHE A 8 -15.70 6.22 8.43
C PHE A 8 -16.93 6.11 9.33
N HIS A 9 -16.82 5.32 10.40
CA HIS A 9 -17.87 5.12 11.40
C HIS A 9 -17.35 5.57 12.78
N PRO A 10 -17.31 6.89 13.08
CA PRO A 10 -16.79 7.40 14.34
C PRO A 10 -17.54 6.88 15.57
N ASP A 11 -18.80 6.48 15.41
CA ASP A 11 -19.62 5.81 16.41
C ASP A 11 -19.05 4.44 16.86
N ARG A 12 -18.21 3.82 16.02
CA ARG A 12 -17.57 2.52 16.30
C ARG A 12 -16.16 2.66 16.86
N TYR A 13 -15.67 3.87 17.09
CA TYR A 13 -14.32 4.10 17.54
C TYR A 13 -14.17 3.72 19.01
N PRO A 14 -13.17 2.90 19.39
CA PRO A 14 -13.00 2.42 20.75
C PRO A 14 -12.51 3.51 21.72
N THR A 15 -12.03 4.64 21.19
CA THR A 15 -11.51 5.78 21.96
C THR A 15 -11.53 7.04 21.10
N ARG A 16 -11.49 8.22 21.71
CA ARG A 16 -11.27 9.51 21.04
C ARG A 16 -9.94 10.16 21.44
N GLU A 17 -9.17 9.51 22.32
CA GLU A 17 -7.97 10.05 22.96
C GLU A 17 -6.69 9.51 22.35
N HIS A 18 -6.74 8.31 21.76
CA HIS A 18 -5.58 7.68 21.15
C HIS A 18 -5.63 7.66 19.64
N TYR A 19 -4.44 7.67 19.03
CA TYR A 19 -4.25 7.49 17.61
C TYR A 19 -4.79 6.13 17.12
N PRO A 20 -5.34 6.04 15.89
CA PRO A 20 -5.64 7.14 14.97
C PRO A 20 -6.97 7.84 15.28
N PHE A 21 -7.76 7.35 16.23
CA PHE A 21 -9.13 7.81 16.48
C PHE A 21 -9.24 9.23 17.05
N ASN A 22 -8.15 9.77 17.58
CA ASN A 22 -8.07 11.16 18.04
C ASN A 22 -7.88 12.18 16.90
N LEU A 23 -7.57 11.74 15.68
CA LEU A 23 -7.40 12.62 14.54
C LEU A 23 -8.75 13.20 14.08
N ALA A 24 -8.83 14.53 13.99
CA ALA A 24 -10.02 15.25 13.54
C ALA A 24 -10.52 14.75 12.17
N ILE A 25 -9.60 14.52 11.22
CA ILE A 25 -9.94 14.08 9.86
C ILE A 25 -10.77 12.79 9.84
N PHE A 26 -10.55 11.85 10.75
CA PHE A 26 -11.31 10.59 10.80
C PHE A 26 -12.62 10.71 11.59
N ARG A 27 -12.79 11.76 12.39
CA ARG A 27 -14.02 11.99 13.17
C ARG A 27 -15.02 12.89 12.46
N GLU A 28 -14.52 13.83 11.67
CA GLU A 28 -15.31 14.90 11.05
C GLU A 28 -15.63 14.62 9.58
N THR A 29 -14.88 13.73 8.93
CA THR A 29 -15.13 13.31 7.55
C THR A 29 -16.02 12.07 7.54
N GLU A 30 -17.03 12.03 6.67
CA GLU A 30 -17.90 10.85 6.51
C GLU A 30 -17.18 9.69 5.80
N GLY A 31 -16.30 10.01 4.84
CA GLY A 31 -15.62 9.02 4.03
C GLY A 31 -14.88 9.63 2.84
N LEU A 32 -14.39 8.77 1.96
CA LEU A 32 -13.63 9.11 0.76
C LEU A 32 -14.19 8.32 -0.44
N ALA A 33 -14.44 9.02 -1.54
CA ALA A 33 -14.75 8.39 -2.82
C ALA A 33 -13.48 8.30 -3.68
N PHE A 34 -13.38 7.27 -4.51
CA PHE A 34 -12.27 7.06 -5.44
C PHE A 34 -12.79 7.17 -6.88
N PRO A 35 -12.85 8.39 -7.46
CA PRO A 35 -13.33 8.59 -8.82
C PRO A 35 -12.31 8.18 -9.88
N SER A 36 -11.03 8.05 -9.50
CA SER A 36 -9.91 7.76 -10.38
C SER A 36 -9.19 6.46 -10.02
N PRO A 37 -8.58 5.77 -11.00
CA PRO A 37 -7.83 4.53 -10.76
C PRO A 37 -6.51 4.77 -10.04
N VAL A 38 -6.04 6.01 -9.93
CA VAL A 38 -4.90 6.39 -9.10
C VAL A 38 -5.38 7.48 -8.14
N THR A 39 -5.21 7.27 -6.85
CA THR A 39 -5.53 8.24 -5.80
C THR A 39 -4.31 8.41 -4.89
N PHE A 40 -3.91 9.67 -4.67
CA PHE A 40 -2.85 10.02 -3.74
C PHE A 40 -3.44 10.60 -2.45
N PHE A 41 -2.96 10.11 -1.32
CA PHE A 41 -3.10 10.72 -0.01
C PHE A 41 -1.80 11.48 0.27
N VAL A 42 -1.89 12.80 0.35
CA VAL A 42 -0.77 13.71 0.58
C VAL A 42 -1.01 14.48 1.88
N GLY A 43 0.04 14.68 2.67
CA GLY A 43 -0.04 15.42 3.93
C GLY A 43 1.15 15.16 4.83
N GLU A 44 1.22 15.87 5.95
CA GLU A 44 2.34 15.77 6.90
C GLU A 44 2.45 14.39 7.57
N ASN A 45 3.61 14.10 8.16
CA ASN A 45 3.81 12.88 8.95
C ASN A 45 2.87 12.88 10.17
N GLY A 46 2.28 11.71 10.46
CA GLY A 46 1.30 11.58 11.55
C GLY A 46 -0.14 11.98 11.21
N SER A 47 -0.42 12.45 9.99
CA SER A 47 -1.79 12.79 9.53
C SER A 47 -2.72 11.58 9.32
N GLY A 48 -2.21 10.35 9.45
CA GLY A 48 -3.01 9.13 9.34
C GLY A 48 -3.03 8.45 7.96
N LYS A 49 -2.25 8.93 6.97
CA LYS A 49 -2.21 8.38 5.60
C LYS A 49 -1.93 6.88 5.56
N SER A 50 -0.79 6.46 6.12
CA SER A 50 -0.37 5.06 6.18
C SER A 50 -1.38 4.23 6.97
N THR A 51 -1.90 4.76 8.08
CA THR A 51 -2.91 4.05 8.88
C THR A 51 -4.25 3.87 8.16
N LEU A 52 -4.69 4.85 7.38
CA LEU A 52 -5.85 4.70 6.50
C LEU A 52 -5.57 3.64 5.43
N LEU A 53 -4.41 3.69 4.78
CA LEU A 53 -3.99 2.74 3.76
C LEU A 53 -3.98 1.29 4.31
N GLU A 54 -3.38 1.09 5.49
CA GLU A 54 -3.36 -0.20 6.19
C GLU A 54 -4.76 -0.66 6.60
N ALA A 55 -5.62 0.26 7.06
CA ALA A 55 -6.98 -0.07 7.43
C ALA A 55 -7.80 -0.52 6.21
N ILE A 56 -7.63 0.13 5.06
CA ILE A 56 -8.23 -0.28 3.79
C ILE A 56 -7.72 -1.67 3.39
N ALA A 57 -6.40 -1.91 3.47
CA ALA A 57 -5.81 -3.22 3.16
C ALA A 57 -6.44 -4.34 3.98
N ARG A 58 -6.46 -4.18 5.31
CA ARG A 58 -7.04 -5.14 6.25
C ARG A 58 -8.54 -5.34 5.99
N ARG A 59 -9.28 -4.26 5.73
CA ARG A 59 -10.71 -4.32 5.45
C ARG A 59 -11.01 -5.01 4.10
N ALA A 60 -10.12 -4.89 3.13
CA ALA A 60 -10.19 -5.56 1.83
C ALA A 60 -9.68 -7.02 1.86
N GLY A 61 -9.20 -7.52 3.00
CA GLY A 61 -8.61 -8.85 3.11
C GLY A 61 -7.22 -8.97 2.47
N ILE A 62 -6.54 -7.85 2.21
CA ILE A 62 -5.19 -7.81 1.67
C ILE A 62 -4.20 -7.98 2.83
N HIS A 63 -3.35 -8.99 2.73
CA HIS A 63 -2.32 -9.25 3.72
C HIS A 63 -1.20 -8.19 3.65
N ILE A 64 -0.78 -7.72 4.82
CA ILE A 64 0.36 -6.80 4.97
C ILE A 64 1.50 -7.62 5.56
N TRP A 65 2.48 -7.95 4.73
CA TRP A 65 3.69 -8.65 5.15
C TRP A 65 4.54 -7.71 6.01
N ARG A 66 4.67 -7.99 7.32
CA ARG A 66 5.55 -7.25 8.24
C ARG A 66 6.30 -8.26 9.10
N GLU A 67 7.63 -8.26 9.03
CA GLU A 67 8.45 -8.98 10.00
C GLU A 67 8.68 -8.09 11.23
N GLY A 68 8.20 -8.56 12.39
CA GLY A 68 8.41 -7.90 13.68
C GLY A 68 7.63 -6.60 13.84
N GLU A 69 6.74 -6.55 14.84
CA GLU A 69 6.31 -5.25 15.37
C GLU A 69 7.57 -4.54 15.88
N ARG A 70 7.92 -3.39 15.30
CA ARG A 70 8.98 -2.53 15.85
C ARG A 70 8.68 -2.36 17.34
N THR A 71 9.61 -2.73 18.22
CA THR A 71 9.45 -2.56 19.66
C THR A 71 9.24 -1.08 19.94
N ARG A 72 8.00 -0.68 20.25
CA ARG A 72 7.68 0.72 20.52
C ARG A 72 7.93 1.04 21.99
N CYS A 73 8.46 2.23 22.24
CA CYS A 73 8.63 2.77 23.59
C CYS A 73 7.27 2.98 24.30
N VAL A 74 6.20 3.23 23.52
CA VAL A 74 4.82 3.35 24.01
C VAL A 74 3.92 2.42 23.19
N VAL A 75 3.24 1.50 23.87
CA VAL A 75 2.31 0.56 23.24
C VAL A 75 0.95 1.24 23.05
N ASN A 76 0.55 1.43 21.79
CA ASN A 76 -0.82 1.85 21.46
C ASN A 76 -1.65 0.62 21.05
N LEU A 77 -2.47 0.11 21.97
CA LEU A 77 -3.30 -1.09 21.77
C LEU A 77 -4.48 -0.89 20.80
N TYR A 78 -4.64 0.31 20.23
CA TYR A 78 -5.77 0.68 19.38
C TYR A 78 -5.37 0.90 17.92
N GLU A 79 -4.09 1.10 17.63
CA GLU A 79 -3.63 1.56 16.32
C GLU A 79 -4.00 0.63 15.18
N ASP A 80 -3.93 -0.67 15.46
CA ASP A 80 -4.17 -1.72 14.50
C ASP A 80 -5.68 -2.02 14.31
N LYS A 81 -6.55 -1.38 15.11
CA LYS A 81 -8.01 -1.61 15.12
C LYS A 81 -8.79 -0.68 14.20
N PHE A 82 -8.14 0.28 13.54
CA PHE A 82 -8.83 1.28 12.72
C PHE A 82 -9.68 0.67 11.60
N TYR A 83 -9.25 -0.46 11.02
CA TYR A 83 -10.03 -1.19 10.00
C TYR A 83 -11.43 -1.63 10.47
N ARG A 84 -11.68 -1.71 11.78
CA ARG A 84 -13.00 -2.05 12.35
C ARG A 84 -13.96 -0.86 12.32
N GLY A 85 -13.43 0.36 12.34
CA GLY A 85 -14.17 1.61 12.29
C GLY A 85 -14.43 2.11 10.86
N ILE A 86 -14.13 1.32 9.84
CA ILE A 86 -14.36 1.69 8.43
C ILE A 86 -15.17 0.63 7.69
N SER A 87 -15.86 1.05 6.63
CA SER A 87 -16.44 0.16 5.62
C SER A 87 -15.92 0.52 4.24
N ILE A 88 -15.85 -0.48 3.36
CA ILE A 88 -15.46 -0.30 1.96
C ILE A 88 -16.61 -0.71 1.04
N GLU A 89 -16.78 0.01 -0.05
CA GLU A 89 -17.72 -0.32 -1.12
C GLU A 89 -16.93 -0.64 -2.39
N TRP A 90 -17.17 -1.80 -2.97
CA TRP A 90 -16.63 -2.21 -4.27
C TRP A 90 -17.57 -1.75 -5.39
N VAL A 91 -17.02 -1.49 -6.57
CA VAL A 91 -17.81 -1.21 -7.78
C VAL A 91 -18.58 -2.47 -8.19
N ASP A 92 -17.88 -3.60 -8.28
CA ASP A 92 -18.43 -4.90 -8.61
C ASP A 92 -18.17 -5.89 -7.46
N ALA A 93 -17.28 -6.86 -7.67
CA ALA A 93 -16.83 -7.82 -6.67
C ALA A 93 -15.46 -7.43 -6.09
N PRO A 94 -15.14 -7.90 -4.87
CA PRO A 94 -13.79 -7.80 -4.32
C PRO A 94 -12.74 -8.36 -5.29
N VAL A 95 -11.61 -7.66 -5.37
CA VAL A 95 -10.44 -8.10 -6.16
C VAL A 95 -9.26 -8.38 -5.25
N PRO A 96 -8.32 -9.26 -5.66
CA PRO A 96 -7.08 -9.42 -4.92
C PRO A 96 -6.27 -8.12 -4.94
N GLY A 97 -5.25 -8.05 -4.08
CA GLY A 97 -4.43 -6.86 -3.97
C GLY A 97 -3.10 -7.12 -3.28
N SER A 98 -2.30 -6.07 -3.17
CA SER A 98 -1.08 -6.09 -2.35
C SER A 98 -0.86 -4.75 -1.69
N PHE A 99 -0.25 -4.81 -0.52
CA PHE A 99 0.29 -3.67 0.18
C PHE A 99 1.80 -3.62 -0.06
N PHE A 100 2.30 -2.46 -0.47
CA PHE A 100 3.71 -2.15 -0.59
C PHE A 100 4.04 -1.06 0.42
N GLY A 101 5.09 -1.27 1.22
CA GLY A 101 5.66 -0.23 2.08
C GLY A 101 7.18 -0.31 2.02
N SER A 102 7.86 0.81 2.16
CA SER A 102 9.33 0.90 2.06
C SER A 102 10.07 -0.07 2.99
N SER A 103 9.55 -0.32 4.21
CA SER A 103 10.13 -1.32 5.12
C SER A 103 9.90 -2.76 4.66
N ILE A 104 8.77 -3.04 4.01
CA ILE A 104 8.37 -4.39 3.55
C ILE A 104 9.21 -4.83 2.35
N PHE A 105 9.65 -3.87 1.52
CA PHE A 105 10.43 -4.19 0.34
C PHE A 105 11.81 -4.79 0.67
N GLN A 106 12.46 -4.32 1.74
CA GLN A 106 13.76 -4.88 2.13
C GLN A 106 13.65 -6.35 2.52
N ASP A 107 12.59 -6.71 3.26
CA ASP A 107 12.33 -8.09 3.67
C ASP A 107 11.92 -8.95 2.46
N PHE A 108 11.06 -8.41 1.59
CA PHE A 108 10.62 -9.10 0.37
C PHE A 108 11.77 -9.37 -0.61
N ALA A 109 12.69 -8.43 -0.80
CA ALA A 109 13.85 -8.62 -1.66
C ALA A 109 14.77 -9.74 -1.13
N ARG A 110 14.91 -9.88 0.19
CA ARG A 110 15.65 -10.99 0.80
C ARG A 110 14.95 -12.33 0.57
N LEU A 111 13.64 -12.41 0.84
CA LEU A 111 12.86 -13.64 0.65
C LEU A 111 12.87 -14.12 -0.80
N LEU A 112 12.77 -13.20 -1.77
CA LEU A 112 12.85 -13.56 -3.18
C LEU A 112 14.19 -14.15 -3.57
N ASP A 113 15.29 -13.63 -3.02
CA ASP A 113 16.63 -14.17 -3.31
C ASP A 113 16.84 -15.54 -2.66
N GLU A 114 16.30 -15.78 -1.46
CA GLU A 114 16.27 -17.11 -0.84
C GLU A 114 15.49 -18.11 -1.70
N TRP A 115 14.32 -17.71 -2.22
CA TRP A 115 13.54 -18.54 -3.14
C TRP A 115 14.27 -18.78 -4.46
N ALA A 116 14.91 -17.76 -5.01
CA ALA A 116 15.71 -17.87 -6.24
C ALA A 116 16.93 -18.77 -6.09
N ALA A 117 17.54 -18.83 -4.91
CA ALA A 117 18.64 -19.76 -4.62
C ALA A 117 18.17 -21.23 -4.61
N THR A 118 16.89 -21.46 -4.32
CA THR A 118 16.30 -22.80 -4.20
C THR A 118 15.61 -23.23 -5.51
N ASP A 119 14.99 -22.30 -6.22
CA ASP A 119 14.33 -22.47 -7.52
C ASP A 119 14.48 -21.18 -8.35
N PRO A 120 15.49 -21.14 -9.25
CA PRO A 120 15.73 -19.97 -10.11
C PRO A 120 14.56 -19.60 -11.03
N GLY A 121 13.64 -20.53 -11.32
CA GLY A 121 12.47 -20.27 -12.18
C GLY A 121 11.48 -19.28 -11.55
N GLN A 122 11.54 -19.08 -10.24
CA GLN A 122 10.74 -18.06 -9.54
C GLN A 122 11.13 -16.63 -9.96
N LEU A 123 12.37 -16.43 -10.46
CA LEU A 123 12.84 -15.13 -10.94
C LEU A 123 12.14 -14.69 -12.23
N ASP A 124 11.62 -15.62 -13.05
CA ASP A 124 10.95 -15.30 -14.31
C ASP A 124 9.69 -14.44 -14.07
N TYR A 125 9.01 -14.65 -12.94
CA TYR A 125 7.90 -13.80 -12.51
C TYR A 125 8.33 -12.36 -12.21
N PHE A 126 9.61 -12.10 -11.96
CA PHE A 126 10.16 -10.79 -11.61
C PHE A 126 11.18 -10.27 -12.64
N GLY A 127 11.15 -10.79 -13.87
CA GLY A 127 12.00 -10.33 -14.97
C GLY A 127 13.33 -11.09 -15.15
N GLY A 128 13.45 -12.29 -14.58
CA GLY A 128 14.52 -13.26 -14.84
C GLY A 128 15.88 -12.91 -14.23
N LYS A 129 15.95 -11.94 -13.31
CA LYS A 129 17.19 -11.51 -12.64
C LYS A 129 16.95 -11.37 -11.14
N SER A 130 17.95 -11.72 -10.33
CA SER A 130 17.93 -11.50 -8.87
C SER A 130 17.75 -10.01 -8.56
N LEU A 131 16.86 -9.72 -7.62
CA LEU A 131 16.55 -8.36 -7.19
C LEU A 131 17.67 -7.72 -6.36
N LEU A 132 18.63 -8.48 -5.80
CA LEU A 132 19.78 -7.90 -5.09
C LEU A 132 20.95 -7.58 -6.02
N THR A 133 21.03 -8.20 -7.20
CA THR A 133 22.08 -7.91 -8.21
C THR A 133 21.80 -6.66 -9.05
N GLN A 134 20.58 -6.15 -8.98
CA GLN A 134 20.15 -4.91 -9.60
C GLN A 134 20.38 -3.72 -8.65
N SER A 135 20.42 -2.49 -9.20
CA SER A 135 20.38 -1.31 -8.32
C SER A 135 19.03 -1.25 -7.61
N HIS A 136 18.99 -0.74 -6.39
CA HIS A 136 17.80 -0.73 -5.53
C HIS A 136 16.52 -0.26 -6.25
N GLY A 137 16.62 0.79 -7.10
CA GLY A 137 15.49 1.28 -7.88
C GLY A 137 15.07 0.39 -9.07
N GLN A 138 15.98 -0.36 -9.69
CA GLN A 138 15.64 -1.28 -10.79
C GLN A 138 14.88 -2.50 -10.30
N SER A 139 15.23 -3.01 -9.13
CA SER A 139 14.57 -4.14 -8.48
C SER A 139 13.12 -3.82 -8.13
N ILE A 140 12.89 -2.63 -7.57
CA ILE A 140 11.56 -2.13 -7.24
C ILE A 140 10.70 -1.99 -8.50
N MET A 141 11.25 -1.42 -9.58
CA MET A 141 10.52 -1.29 -10.84
C MET A 141 10.18 -2.63 -11.49
N SER A 142 11.07 -3.60 -11.42
CA SER A 142 10.81 -4.96 -11.94
C SER A 142 9.69 -5.63 -11.14
N PHE A 143 9.71 -5.49 -9.82
CA PHE A 143 8.63 -5.93 -8.95
C PHE A 143 7.29 -5.28 -9.29
N PHE A 144 7.24 -3.95 -9.44
CA PHE A 144 6.01 -3.23 -9.77
C PHE A 144 5.44 -3.68 -11.12
N LYS A 145 6.28 -3.84 -12.14
CA LYS A 145 5.84 -4.33 -13.47
C LYS A 145 5.20 -5.71 -13.38
N ALA A 146 5.86 -6.63 -12.69
CA ALA A 146 5.37 -7.99 -12.48
C ALA A 146 4.06 -8.02 -11.69
N ARG A 147 4.06 -7.38 -10.51
CA ARG A 147 2.97 -7.46 -9.54
C ARG A 147 1.70 -6.78 -10.05
N TYR A 148 1.85 -5.67 -10.76
CA TYR A 148 0.75 -4.79 -11.17
C TYR A 148 0.22 -5.09 -12.58
N ALA A 149 0.80 -6.08 -13.27
CA ALA A 149 0.21 -6.67 -14.48
C ALA A 149 -1.05 -7.51 -14.17
N ILE A 150 -1.22 -7.94 -12.92
CA ILE A 150 -2.36 -8.73 -12.46
C ILE A 150 -3.54 -7.78 -12.16
N ARG A 151 -4.80 -8.22 -12.36
CA ARG A 151 -5.96 -7.44 -11.95
C ARG A 151 -6.00 -7.28 -10.42
N GLY A 152 -6.09 -6.06 -9.89
CA GLY A 152 -6.18 -5.88 -8.44
C GLY A 152 -6.20 -4.46 -7.90
N LEU A 153 -6.37 -4.37 -6.57
CA LEU A 153 -6.23 -3.16 -5.76
C LEU A 153 -4.82 -3.09 -5.14
N TYR A 154 -4.10 -2.03 -5.41
CA TYR A 154 -2.72 -1.84 -5.02
C TYR A 154 -2.58 -0.67 -4.06
N LEU A 155 -2.03 -0.94 -2.88
CA LEU A 155 -1.86 0.03 -1.81
C LEU A 155 -0.36 0.26 -1.66
N LEU A 156 0.09 1.50 -1.85
CA LEU A 156 1.50 1.87 -1.73
C LEU A 156 1.69 2.92 -0.64
N ASP A 157 2.57 2.63 0.32
CA ASP A 157 2.97 3.53 1.39
C ASP A 157 4.41 3.99 1.17
N GLU A 158 4.56 5.26 0.81
CA GLU A 158 5.82 5.92 0.49
C GLU A 158 6.68 5.15 -0.54
N PRO A 159 6.12 4.78 -1.71
CA PRO A 159 6.87 4.05 -2.73
C PRO A 159 8.09 4.81 -3.26
N GLU A 160 8.12 6.12 -3.11
CA GLU A 160 9.16 7.01 -3.58
C GLU A 160 10.43 7.01 -2.72
N THR A 161 10.36 6.61 -1.44
CA THR A 161 11.49 6.68 -0.48
C THR A 161 12.72 5.91 -0.94
N ALA A 162 12.50 4.84 -1.71
CA ALA A 162 13.56 3.96 -2.20
C ALA A 162 13.96 4.26 -3.66
N LEU A 163 13.42 5.31 -4.27
CA LEU A 163 13.57 5.60 -5.69
C LEU A 163 14.35 6.90 -5.93
N SER A 164 15.25 6.86 -6.92
CA SER A 164 15.86 8.07 -7.48
C SER A 164 14.82 8.88 -8.28
N PRO A 165 15.02 10.21 -8.50
CA PRO A 165 14.07 11.03 -9.25
C PRO A 165 13.69 10.46 -10.63
N LYS A 166 14.68 9.95 -11.37
CA LYS A 166 14.45 9.28 -12.66
C LYS A 166 13.52 8.07 -12.54
N THR A 167 13.64 7.33 -11.44
CA THR A 167 12.85 6.11 -11.20
C THR A 167 11.45 6.45 -10.67
N GLN A 168 11.28 7.54 -9.93
CA GLN A 168 9.97 8.07 -9.55
C GLN A 168 9.15 8.47 -10.79
N LEU A 169 9.77 9.11 -11.79
CA LEU A 169 9.12 9.39 -13.07
C LEU A 169 8.71 8.10 -13.79
N ALA A 170 9.60 7.10 -13.83
CA ALA A 170 9.27 5.80 -14.41
C ALA A 170 8.13 5.07 -13.68
N LEU A 171 8.02 5.24 -12.36
CA LEU A 171 6.88 4.75 -11.58
C LEU A 171 5.59 5.46 -11.97
N LEU A 172 5.61 6.79 -12.11
CA LEU A 172 4.45 7.55 -12.56
C LEU A 172 3.95 7.10 -13.94
N ASP A 173 4.88 6.89 -14.89
CA ASP A 173 4.55 6.35 -16.21
C ASP A 173 3.91 4.97 -16.11
N LEU A 174 4.46 4.10 -15.26
CA LEU A 174 3.93 2.75 -15.03
C LEU A 174 2.52 2.78 -14.44
N LEU A 175 2.28 3.60 -13.41
CA LEU A 175 0.97 3.76 -12.78
C LEU A 175 -0.06 4.25 -13.80
N THR A 176 0.33 5.19 -14.65
CA THR A 176 -0.53 5.73 -15.72
C THR A 176 -0.89 4.66 -16.75
N GLN A 177 0.08 3.88 -17.21
CA GLN A 177 -0.15 2.81 -18.19
C GLN A 177 -1.07 1.72 -17.63
N LEU A 178 -0.81 1.25 -16.42
CA LEU A 178 -1.55 0.14 -15.81
C LEU A 178 -2.96 0.54 -15.39
N SER A 179 -3.14 1.78 -14.92
CA SER A 179 -4.46 2.31 -14.62
C SER A 179 -5.31 2.50 -15.89
N ALA A 180 -4.71 2.95 -16.99
CA ALA A 180 -5.38 3.08 -18.29
C ALA A 180 -5.82 1.73 -18.89
N ALA A 181 -5.08 0.65 -18.61
CA ALA A 181 -5.47 -0.71 -19.00
C ALA A 181 -6.69 -1.25 -18.22
N GLY A 182 -7.12 -0.55 -17.15
CA GLY A 182 -8.38 -0.79 -16.45
C GLY A 182 -8.38 -1.95 -15.46
N HIS A 183 -7.31 -2.75 -15.42
CA HIS A 183 -7.19 -3.90 -14.52
C HIS A 183 -6.61 -3.55 -13.14
N ALA A 184 -5.95 -2.39 -12.99
CA ALA A 184 -5.30 -1.98 -11.75
C ALA A 184 -5.92 -0.69 -11.17
N GLN A 185 -6.03 -0.65 -9.84
CA GLN A 185 -6.33 0.57 -9.09
C GLN A 185 -5.28 0.77 -7.99
N PHE A 186 -4.85 2.01 -7.79
CA PHE A 186 -3.77 2.40 -6.90
C PHE A 186 -4.26 3.42 -5.88
N LEU A 187 -4.04 3.13 -4.60
CA LEU A 187 -4.11 4.10 -3.52
C LEU A 187 -2.70 4.29 -2.97
N ILE A 188 -2.23 5.53 -2.92
CA ILE A 188 -0.82 5.84 -2.64
C ILE A 188 -0.74 6.87 -1.52
N ALA A 189 -0.05 6.55 -0.44
CA ALA A 189 0.30 7.52 0.60
C ALA A 189 1.71 8.06 0.34
N THR A 190 1.87 9.38 0.35
CA THR A 190 3.16 10.05 0.14
C THR A 190 3.26 11.31 1.01
N HIS A 191 4.48 11.62 1.44
CA HIS A 191 4.84 12.90 2.07
C HIS A 191 5.68 13.78 1.11
N SER A 192 5.92 13.31 -0.11
CA SER A 192 6.69 14.03 -1.11
C SER A 192 5.83 15.11 -1.77
N PRO A 193 6.39 16.31 -2.01
CA PRO A 193 5.67 17.44 -2.60
C PRO A 193 5.25 17.21 -4.05
#